data_AF-W7BEY8-F1
#
_entry.id   AF-W7BEY8-F1
#
_cell.length_a   1.000
_cell.length_b   1.000
_cell.length_c   1.000
_cell.angle_alpha   90.00
_cell.angle_beta   90.00
_cell.angle_gamma   90.00
#
_symmetry.space_group_name_H-M   'P 1'
#
loop_
_entity.id
_entity.type
_entity.pdbx_description
1 polymer ?
#
loop_
_entity_poly.entity_id
_entity_poly.type
_entity_poly.pdbx_seq_one_letter_code
_entity_poly.pdbx_strand_id
1 'polypeptide(L)'
;MINKLVFMVNNQDRIELCMPSREVDIRRYDEIEILLNVLQDTYKLYSDDFIIEAIVALNNLLEKVIDNKLGMPDSLPELEIGKLSNDSYQDLDDGLVYEEGNWIGTKYNVWSSNYYETWLYNKNGEIYLQVTPVYKWHFSEAKSKDNFSSYSQFVKEYKIIYKTKIERDNAIQWLNKCKEIIKIIDMND
;
A
#
# COMPACT_ATOMS: atom_id res chain seq x y z
N MET A 1 -2.07 -25.44 -4.18
CA MET A 1 -3.27 -24.81 -3.58
C MET A 1 -2.79 -23.49 -3.01
N ILE A 2 -3.31 -22.36 -3.49
CA ILE A 2 -2.91 -21.04 -2.99
C ILE A 2 -3.61 -20.84 -1.65
N ASN A 3 -2.83 -20.60 -0.60
CA ASN A 3 -3.38 -20.27 0.72
C ASN A 3 -3.65 -18.76 0.79
N LYS A 4 -4.64 -18.38 1.59
CA LYS A 4 -5.06 -16.98 1.70
C LYS A 4 -5.16 -16.56 3.15
N LEU A 5 -4.59 -15.40 3.45
CA LEU A 5 -4.81 -14.68 4.69
C LEU A 5 -5.66 -13.44 4.41
N VAL A 6 -6.67 -13.20 5.23
CA VAL A 6 -7.68 -12.17 4.96
C VAL A 6 -7.64 -11.10 6.05
N PHE A 7 -7.51 -9.86 5.60
CA PHE A 7 -7.59 -8.65 6.40
C PHE A 7 -8.90 -7.93 6.05
N MET A 8 -9.90 -8.01 6.92
CA MET A 8 -11.17 -7.33 6.70
C MET A 8 -11.01 -5.82 6.85
N VAL A 9 -11.33 -5.06 5.81
CA VAL A 9 -11.28 -3.60 5.82
C VAL A 9 -12.56 -3.07 6.45
N ASN A 10 -13.69 -3.58 5.97
CA ASN A 10 -15.04 -3.36 6.49
C ASN A 10 -15.88 -4.64 6.25
N ASN A 11 -17.20 -4.56 6.33
CA ASN A 11 -18.08 -5.74 6.15
C ASN A 11 -18.14 -6.26 4.70
N GLN A 12 -17.66 -5.50 3.72
CA GLN A 12 -17.73 -5.81 2.28
C GLN A 12 -16.34 -5.97 1.66
N ASP A 13 -15.41 -5.09 2.05
CA ASP A 13 -14.09 -4.99 1.45
C ASP A 13 -13.04 -5.71 2.29
N ARG A 14 -12.07 -6.32 1.61
CA ARG A 14 -11.00 -7.08 2.27
C ARG A 14 -9.71 -7.05 1.46
N ILE A 15 -8.60 -7.14 2.17
CA ILE A 15 -7.28 -7.42 1.61
C ILE A 15 -7.00 -8.92 1.76
N GLU A 16 -6.53 -9.55 0.68
CA GLU A 16 -6.13 -10.96 0.65
C GLU A 16 -4.64 -11.06 0.37
N LEU A 17 -3.88 -11.66 1.30
CA LEU A 17 -2.52 -12.13 1.07
C LEU A 17 -2.58 -13.54 0.49
N CYS A 18 -2.19 -13.68 -0.78
CA CYS A 18 -2.10 -14.95 -1.47
C CYS A 18 -0.68 -15.51 -1.31
N MET A 19 -0.57 -16.70 -0.73
CA MET A 19 0.71 -17.30 -0.34
C MET A 19 0.86 -18.71 -0.93
N PRO A 20 2.09 -19.12 -1.32
CA PRO A 20 2.35 -20.46 -1.82
C PRO A 20 2.30 -21.52 -0.71
N SER A 21 2.69 -21.12 0.50
CA SER A 21 2.83 -21.97 1.69
C SER A 21 1.61 -21.88 2.60
N ARG A 22 1.42 -22.86 3.48
CA ARG A 22 0.44 -22.77 4.57
C ARG A 22 0.96 -21.79 5.61
N GLU A 23 0.05 -21.20 6.39
CA GLU A 23 0.40 -20.18 7.36
C GLU A 23 1.52 -20.61 8.32
N VAL A 24 1.47 -21.85 8.82
CA VAL A 24 2.47 -22.41 9.74
C VAL A 24 3.84 -22.68 9.11
N ASP A 25 3.89 -22.74 7.77
CA ASP A 25 5.08 -23.10 6.99
C ASP A 25 5.65 -21.89 6.23
N ILE A 26 5.14 -20.68 6.47
CA ILE A 26 5.60 -19.45 5.80
C ILE A 26 7.08 -19.23 6.10
N ARG A 27 7.85 -18.91 5.06
CA ARG A 27 9.26 -18.49 5.16
C ARG A 27 9.45 -17.05 4.75
N ARG A 28 10.54 -16.43 5.21
CA ARG A 28 10.88 -15.03 4.97
C ARG A 28 10.80 -14.62 3.50
N TYR A 29 11.27 -15.50 2.61
CA TYR A 29 11.39 -15.23 1.17
C TYR A 29 10.30 -15.92 0.34
N ASP A 30 9.17 -16.30 0.95
CA ASP A 30 8.01 -16.71 0.16
C ASP A 30 7.48 -15.50 -0.61
N GLU A 31 7.43 -15.62 -1.94
CA GLU A 31 6.82 -14.61 -2.82
C GLU A 31 5.30 -14.64 -2.65
N ILE A 32 4.71 -13.45 -2.54
CA ILE A 32 3.27 -13.31 -2.31
C ILE A 32 2.62 -12.31 -3.26
N GLU A 33 1.29 -12.37 -3.32
CA GLU A 33 0.49 -11.31 -3.91
C GLU A 33 -0.47 -10.74 -2.86
N ILE A 34 -0.65 -9.42 -2.86
CA ILE A 34 -1.63 -8.74 -2.02
C ILE A 34 -2.71 -8.16 -2.91
N LEU A 35 -3.95 -8.55 -2.66
CA LEU A 35 -5.11 -8.15 -3.45
C LEU A 35 -6.11 -7.38 -2.57
N LEU A 36 -6.52 -6.20 -3.00
CA LEU A 36 -7.69 -5.51 -2.46
C LEU A 36 -8.92 -5.93 -3.26
N ASN A 37 -9.93 -6.46 -2.59
CA ASN A 37 -11.21 -6.83 -3.18
C ASN A 37 -12.29 -5.86 -2.69
N VAL A 38 -12.89 -5.13 -3.63
CA VAL A 38 -13.91 -4.11 -3.38
C VAL A 38 -15.07 -4.36 -4.32
N LEU A 39 -16.23 -4.74 -3.77
CA LEU A 39 -17.42 -5.11 -4.56
C LEU A 39 -17.11 -6.14 -5.67
N GLN A 40 -17.02 -5.70 -6.94
CA GLN A 40 -16.76 -6.54 -8.13
C GLN A 40 -15.34 -6.37 -8.68
N ASP A 41 -14.53 -5.48 -8.10
CA ASP A 41 -13.20 -5.15 -8.57
C ASP A 41 -12.13 -5.77 -7.65
N THR A 42 -11.00 -6.16 -8.26
CA THR A 42 -9.81 -6.64 -7.57
C THR A 42 -8.59 -5.86 -8.03
N TYR A 43 -7.85 -5.31 -7.07
CA TYR A 43 -6.65 -4.52 -7.31
C TYR A 43 -5.44 -5.24 -6.72
N LYS A 44 -4.41 -5.47 -7.53
CA LYS A 44 -3.14 -6.08 -7.09
C LYS A 44 -2.26 -4.99 -6.49
N LEU A 45 -2.18 -4.94 -5.16
CA LEU A 45 -1.48 -3.89 -4.41
C LEU A 45 0.02 -4.16 -4.24
N TYR A 46 0.41 -5.42 -4.28
CA TYR A 46 1.79 -5.88 -4.10
C TYR A 46 1.96 -7.23 -4.81
N SER A 47 3.07 -7.44 -5.50
CA SER A 47 3.43 -8.72 -6.11
C SER A 47 4.92 -8.80 -6.40
N ASP A 48 5.37 -10.01 -6.72
CA ASP A 48 6.73 -10.29 -7.19
C ASP A 48 7.82 -9.92 -6.16
N ASP A 49 7.46 -9.98 -4.88
CA ASP A 49 8.35 -9.64 -3.76
C ASP A 49 7.93 -10.42 -2.49
N PHE A 50 8.77 -10.36 -1.46
CA PHE A 50 8.75 -11.29 -0.33
C PHE A 50 7.76 -10.90 0.77
N ILE A 51 7.13 -11.90 1.38
CA ILE A 51 6.17 -11.70 2.47
C ILE A 51 6.72 -10.88 3.65
N ILE A 52 8.00 -11.03 3.98
CA ILE A 52 8.59 -10.32 5.12
C ILE A 52 8.55 -8.80 4.93
N GLU A 53 8.85 -8.31 3.73
CA GLU A 53 8.85 -6.88 3.43
C GLU A 53 7.42 -6.32 3.54
N ALA A 54 6.45 -7.03 2.95
CA ALA A 54 5.07 -6.62 2.97
C ALA A 54 4.46 -6.60 4.39
N ILE A 55 4.74 -7.61 5.21
CA ILE A 55 4.20 -7.75 6.56
C ILE A 55 4.88 -6.77 7.53
N VAL A 56 6.20 -6.58 7.43
CA VAL A 56 6.92 -5.62 8.28
C VAL A 56 6.50 -4.19 7.97
N ALA A 57 6.34 -3.84 6.68
CA ALA A 57 5.83 -2.52 6.28
C ALA A 57 4.45 -2.25 6.88
N LEU A 58 3.51 -3.20 6.74
CA LEU A 58 2.16 -3.09 7.31
C LEU A 58 2.20 -3.03 8.84
N ASN A 59 2.98 -3.89 9.52
CA ASN A 59 3.14 -3.88 10.97
C ASN A 59 3.59 -2.51 11.48
N ASN A 60 4.65 -1.95 10.89
CA ASN A 60 5.25 -0.69 11.33
C ASN A 60 4.29 0.49 11.21
N LEU A 61 3.47 0.53 10.14
CA LEU A 61 2.48 1.59 9.97
C LEU A 61 1.27 1.36 10.86
N LEU A 62 0.83 0.12 11.05
CA LEU A 62 -0.26 -0.21 11.99
C LEU A 62 0.04 0.25 13.41
N GLU A 63 1.26 0.00 13.92
CA GLU A 63 1.66 0.47 15.26
C GLU A 63 1.53 1.99 15.39
N LYS A 64 1.93 2.74 14.36
CA LYS A 64 1.84 4.20 14.37
C LYS A 64 0.39 4.69 14.25
N VAL A 65 -0.41 4.12 13.33
CA VAL A 65 -1.79 4.60 13.13
C VAL A 65 -2.72 4.27 14.28
N ILE A 66 -2.52 3.12 14.93
CA ILE A 66 -3.25 2.76 16.15
C ILE A 66 -2.93 3.77 17.26
N ASP A 67 -1.68 4.19 17.41
CA ASP A 67 -1.33 5.20 18.42
C ASP A 67 -1.61 6.65 17.99
N ASN A 68 -2.24 6.87 16.84
CA ASN A 68 -2.46 8.18 16.24
C ASN A 68 -1.16 9.00 16.03
N LYS A 69 -0.05 8.29 15.75
CA LYS A 69 1.30 8.85 15.55
C LYS A 69 1.67 9.05 14.08
N LEU A 70 0.76 8.73 13.14
CA LEU A 70 0.99 8.89 11.71
C LEU A 70 0.00 9.89 11.10
N GLY A 71 -0.12 11.06 11.74
CA GLY A 71 -0.94 12.16 11.24
C GLY A 71 -0.43 12.67 9.90
N MET A 72 -1.32 12.81 8.92
CA MET A 72 -1.00 13.49 7.67
C MET A 72 -1.00 15.01 7.88
N PRO A 73 0.09 15.74 7.58
CA PRO A 73 0.12 17.18 7.70
C PRO A 73 -0.81 17.84 6.67
N ASP A 74 -1.32 19.03 6.98
CA ASP A 74 -2.18 19.79 6.06
C ASP A 74 -1.48 20.14 4.73
N SER A 75 -0.14 20.16 4.72
CA SER A 75 0.68 20.34 3.52
C SER A 75 0.64 19.14 2.56
N LEU A 76 0.12 17.99 2.98
CA LEU A 76 -0.17 16.83 2.14
C LEU A 76 -1.69 16.68 2.03
N PRO A 77 -2.38 17.45 1.17
CA PRO A 77 -3.79 17.26 0.98
C PRO A 77 -4.07 15.82 0.54
N GLU A 78 -4.97 15.17 1.27
CA GLU A 78 -5.33 13.75 1.15
C GLU A 78 -5.77 13.32 -0.27
N LEU A 79 -6.26 14.28 -1.08
CA LEU A 79 -6.62 14.05 -2.47
C LEU A 79 -5.40 13.98 -3.41
N GLU A 80 -4.22 14.31 -2.91
CA GLU A 80 -3.02 14.48 -3.71
C GLU A 80 -1.87 13.56 -3.32
N ILE A 81 -1.90 12.79 -2.21
CA ILE A 81 -0.72 11.97 -1.85
C ILE A 81 -0.25 11.07 -3.00
N GLY A 82 -1.16 10.37 -3.69
CA GLY A 82 -0.77 9.57 -4.86
C GLY A 82 -0.29 10.42 -6.04
N LYS A 83 -0.92 11.58 -6.29
CA LYS A 83 -0.48 12.49 -7.36
C LYS A 83 0.92 13.06 -7.07
N LEU A 84 1.15 13.51 -5.84
CA LEU A 84 2.43 14.03 -5.37
C LEU A 84 3.51 12.94 -5.37
N SER A 85 3.15 11.69 -5.10
CA SER A 85 4.06 10.55 -5.29
C SER A 85 4.50 10.44 -6.75
N ASN A 86 3.54 10.45 -7.68
CA ASN A 86 3.83 10.44 -9.11
C ASN A 86 4.63 11.69 -9.56
N ASP A 87 4.34 12.88 -9.03
CA ASP A 87 5.10 14.10 -9.32
C ASP A 87 6.55 13.98 -8.83
N SER A 88 6.74 13.36 -7.65
CA SER A 88 8.08 13.10 -7.10
C SER A 88 8.90 12.16 -7.99
N TYR A 89 8.28 11.14 -8.59
CA TYR A 89 8.95 10.25 -9.54
C TYR A 89 9.21 10.90 -10.91
N GLN A 90 8.55 12.01 -11.26
CA GLN A 90 8.85 12.79 -12.46
C GLN A 90 9.90 13.89 -12.20
N ASP A 91 10.44 14.01 -10.99
CA ASP A 91 11.30 15.13 -10.56
C ASP A 91 10.66 16.51 -10.81
N LEU A 92 9.33 16.61 -10.67
CA LEU A 92 8.62 17.88 -10.76
C LEU A 92 8.75 18.62 -9.42
N ASP A 93 9.52 19.70 -9.39
CA ASP A 93 9.86 20.49 -8.19
C ASP A 93 8.72 21.40 -7.68
N ASP A 94 7.47 20.93 -7.77
CA ASP A 94 6.25 21.70 -7.47
C ASP A 94 5.92 21.70 -5.96
N GLY A 95 6.88 22.12 -5.12
CA GLY A 95 6.64 22.33 -3.68
C GLY A 95 6.59 21.06 -2.84
N LEU A 96 7.22 19.98 -3.32
CA LEU A 96 7.40 18.74 -2.56
C LEU A 96 8.36 18.97 -1.38
N VAL A 97 7.99 18.45 -0.21
CA VAL A 97 8.83 18.50 0.98
C VAL A 97 9.61 17.19 1.10
N TYR A 98 10.91 17.31 1.34
CA TYR A 98 11.81 16.17 1.53
C TYR A 98 12.39 16.17 2.94
N GLU A 99 12.55 14.99 3.52
CA GLU A 99 13.22 14.78 4.80
C GLU A 99 14.20 13.62 4.65
N GLU A 100 15.46 13.84 5.05
CA GLU A 100 16.54 12.86 4.89
C GLU A 100 16.70 12.33 3.46
N GLY A 101 16.45 13.19 2.46
CA GLY A 101 16.56 12.84 1.03
C GLY A 101 15.37 12.08 0.46
N ASN A 102 14.32 11.82 1.24
CA ASN A 102 13.10 11.15 0.79
C ASN A 102 11.91 12.10 0.82
N TRP A 103 11.00 11.99 -0.15
CA TRP A 103 9.76 12.76 -0.12
C TRP A 103 8.93 12.35 1.11
N ILE A 104 8.39 13.32 1.84
CA ILE A 104 7.73 13.07 3.14
C ILE A 104 6.54 12.10 3.04
N GLY A 105 5.91 11.99 1.87
CA GLY A 105 4.77 11.11 1.63
C GLY A 105 5.12 9.62 1.71
N THR A 106 6.39 9.26 1.49
CA THR A 106 6.86 7.87 1.58
C THR A 106 6.62 7.25 2.96
N LYS A 107 6.54 8.07 4.02
CA LYS A 107 6.22 7.63 5.40
C LYS A 107 4.84 6.97 5.55
N TYR A 108 3.94 7.20 4.62
CA TYR A 108 2.56 6.69 4.64
C TYR A 108 2.36 5.52 3.68
N ASN A 109 3.34 5.23 2.82
CA ASN A 109 3.26 4.14 1.85
C ASN A 109 3.44 2.80 2.56
N VAL A 110 2.48 1.89 2.36
CA VAL A 110 2.53 0.52 2.88
C VAL A 110 3.07 -0.42 1.82
N TRP A 111 2.48 -0.35 0.61
CA TRP A 111 2.77 -1.24 -0.50
C TRP A 111 2.71 -0.47 -1.81
N SER A 112 3.53 -0.92 -2.76
CA SER A 112 3.55 -0.40 -4.12
C SER A 112 3.56 -1.55 -5.12
N SER A 113 2.94 -1.30 -6.26
CA SER A 113 3.00 -2.12 -7.47
C SER A 113 3.21 -1.19 -8.67
N ASN A 114 3.40 -1.77 -9.85
CA ASN A 114 3.54 -0.99 -11.10
C ASN A 114 2.32 -0.12 -11.44
N TYR A 115 1.17 -0.36 -10.80
CA TYR A 115 -0.10 0.30 -11.11
C TYR A 115 -0.72 1.03 -9.93
N TYR A 116 -0.34 0.68 -8.70
CA TYR A 116 -1.00 1.19 -7.50
C TYR A 116 -0.03 1.39 -6.34
N GLU A 117 -0.28 2.43 -5.57
CA GLU A 117 0.30 2.65 -4.25
C GLU A 117 -0.78 2.59 -3.19
N THR A 118 -0.45 1.98 -2.06
CA THR A 118 -1.33 1.82 -0.90
C THR A 118 -0.80 2.65 0.25
N TRP A 119 -1.67 3.46 0.83
CA TRP A 119 -1.35 4.41 1.90
C TRP A 119 -2.13 4.11 3.16
N LEU A 120 -1.49 4.26 4.31
CA LEU A 120 -2.10 4.16 5.63
C LEU A 120 -1.71 5.36 6.47
N TYR A 121 -2.68 6.07 7.05
CA TYR A 121 -2.42 7.30 7.80
C TYR A 121 -3.55 7.62 8.77
N ASN A 122 -3.27 8.57 9.69
CA ASN A 122 -4.29 9.18 10.53
C ASN A 122 -4.76 10.53 9.96
N LYS A 123 -6.06 10.76 10.05
CA LYS A 123 -6.65 12.08 9.82
C LYS A 123 -7.82 12.31 10.77
N ASN A 124 -7.81 13.43 11.47
CA ASN A 124 -8.82 13.78 12.48
C ASN A 124 -9.05 12.67 13.53
N GLY A 125 -7.98 11.97 13.93
CA GLY A 125 -8.02 10.86 14.89
C GLY A 125 -8.51 9.52 14.31
N GLU A 126 -8.83 9.46 13.02
CA GLU A 126 -9.35 8.27 12.35
C GLU A 126 -8.26 7.64 11.47
N ILE A 127 -8.35 6.34 11.21
CA ILE A 127 -7.39 5.58 10.39
C ILE A 127 -7.96 5.45 8.97
N TYR A 128 -7.16 5.80 7.97
CA TYR A 128 -7.55 5.71 6.56
C TYR A 128 -6.62 4.80 5.79
N LEU A 129 -7.23 3.98 4.93
CA LEU A 129 -6.55 3.23 3.87
C LEU A 129 -6.93 3.84 2.53
N GLN A 130 -5.94 4.16 1.72
CA GLN A 130 -6.13 4.75 0.40
C GLN A 130 -5.31 3.99 -0.63
N VAL A 131 -5.86 3.79 -1.82
CA VAL A 131 -5.16 3.23 -2.98
C VAL A 131 -5.24 4.23 -4.12
N THR A 132 -4.09 4.58 -4.69
CA THR A 132 -3.97 5.55 -5.78
C THR A 132 -3.26 4.92 -6.98
N PRO A 133 -3.55 5.39 -8.20
CA PRO A 133 -2.87 4.86 -9.37
C PRO A 133 -1.42 5.36 -9.43
N VAL A 134 -0.56 4.53 -9.99
CA VAL A 134 0.83 4.83 -10.34
C VAL A 134 0.93 4.96 -11.85
N TYR A 135 1.65 5.96 -12.31
CA TYR A 135 1.98 6.11 -13.71
C TYR A 135 3.05 5.09 -14.09
N LYS A 136 2.61 3.95 -14.62
CA LYS A 136 3.46 2.80 -14.95
C LYS A 136 4.73 3.10 -15.76
N TRP A 137 4.74 4.19 -16.55
CA TRP A 137 5.88 4.59 -17.37
C TRP A 137 7.02 5.23 -16.56
N HIS A 138 6.86 5.41 -15.24
CA HIS A 138 7.99 5.68 -14.34
C HIS A 138 9.00 4.53 -14.30
N PHE A 139 8.49 3.29 -14.39
CA PHE A 139 9.27 2.09 -14.09
C PHE A 139 9.37 1.15 -15.29
N SER A 140 8.91 1.58 -16.46
CA SER A 140 8.87 0.76 -17.66
C SER A 140 8.98 1.61 -18.90
N GLU A 141 9.80 1.17 -19.86
CA GLU A 141 9.83 1.76 -21.19
C GLU A 141 8.63 1.31 -22.00
N ALA A 142 8.03 2.25 -22.74
CA ALA A 142 6.95 1.94 -23.68
C ALA A 142 7.46 1.08 -24.83
N LYS A 143 6.89 -0.11 -24.98
CA LYS A 143 7.14 -0.97 -26.15
C LYS A 143 6.25 -0.51 -27.30
N SER A 144 6.65 -0.82 -28.54
CA SER A 144 5.97 -0.37 -29.77
C SER A 144 4.51 -0.79 -29.92
N LYS A 145 4.01 -1.70 -29.07
CA LYS A 145 2.61 -2.17 -29.03
C LYS A 145 1.82 -1.64 -27.85
N ASP A 146 2.45 -0.86 -26.97
CA ASP A 146 1.78 -0.38 -25.79
C ASP A 146 0.95 0.86 -26.11
N ASN A 147 -0.22 0.98 -25.47
CA ASN A 147 -0.98 2.22 -25.43
C ASN A 147 -0.26 3.21 -24.51
N PHE A 148 0.78 3.86 -25.04
CA PHE A 148 1.50 4.91 -24.35
C PHE A 148 0.56 6.09 -24.06
N SER A 149 0.68 6.63 -22.85
CA SER A 149 0.01 7.86 -22.41
C SER A 149 1.07 8.73 -21.76
N SER A 150 1.03 10.04 -22.01
CA SER A 150 1.96 10.97 -21.36
C SER A 150 1.61 11.16 -19.89
N TYR A 151 2.60 11.59 -19.10
CA TYR A 151 2.37 11.94 -17.70
C TYR A 151 1.28 13.00 -17.54
N SER A 152 1.28 14.02 -18.40
CA SER A 152 0.26 15.06 -18.43
C SER A 152 -1.15 14.55 -18.74
N GLN A 153 -1.29 13.47 -19.52
CA GLN A 153 -2.59 12.81 -19.75
C GLN A 153 -3.01 12.03 -18.51
N PHE A 154 -2.09 11.26 -17.92
CA PHE A 154 -2.33 10.55 -16.66
C PHE A 154 -2.82 11.48 -15.55
N VAL A 155 -2.16 12.62 -15.32
CA VAL A 155 -2.55 13.58 -14.29
C VAL A 155 -3.96 14.15 -14.53
N LYS A 156 -4.35 14.38 -15.79
CA LYS A 156 -5.71 14.87 -16.13
C LYS A 156 -6.80 13.84 -15.84
N GLU A 157 -6.46 12.56 -15.93
CA GLU A 157 -7.39 11.44 -15.71
C GLU A 157 -7.27 10.86 -14.29
N TYR A 158 -6.32 11.35 -13.49
CA TYR A 158 -6.01 10.85 -12.16
C TYR A 158 -7.24 10.88 -11.26
N LYS A 159 -7.53 9.72 -10.67
CA LYS A 159 -8.58 9.55 -9.67
C LYS A 159 -8.09 8.55 -8.62
N ILE A 160 -8.45 8.81 -7.37
CA ILE A 160 -8.25 7.84 -6.30
C ILE A 160 -9.04 6.57 -6.64
N ILE A 161 -8.39 5.41 -6.50
CA ILE A 161 -8.98 4.11 -6.81
C ILE A 161 -9.88 3.67 -5.65
N TYR A 162 -9.35 3.79 -4.44
CA TYR A 162 -10.05 3.38 -3.24
C TYR A 162 -9.66 4.25 -2.06
N LYS A 163 -10.63 4.56 -1.20
CA LYS A 163 -10.36 5.25 0.05
C LYS A 163 -11.46 4.91 1.05
N THR A 164 -11.06 4.42 2.21
CA THR A 164 -11.99 4.15 3.29
C THR A 164 -11.36 4.43 4.65
N LYS A 165 -12.23 4.70 5.62
CA LYS A 165 -11.88 4.56 7.02
C LYS A 165 -11.73 3.07 7.36
N ILE A 166 -10.73 2.75 8.17
CA ILE A 166 -10.61 1.46 8.85
C ILE A 166 -11.00 1.64 10.31
N GLU A 167 -11.90 0.79 10.80
CA GLU A 167 -12.23 0.75 12.22
C GLU A 167 -11.02 0.31 13.04
N ARG A 168 -10.83 0.96 14.19
CA ARG A 168 -9.65 0.71 15.05
C ARG A 168 -9.47 -0.76 15.41
N ASP A 169 -10.57 -1.46 15.67
CA ASP A 169 -10.56 -2.89 16.02
C ASP A 169 -10.05 -3.76 14.86
N ASN A 170 -10.38 -3.41 13.61
CA ASN A 170 -9.84 -4.10 12.44
C ASN A 170 -8.33 -3.87 12.34
N ALA A 171 -7.87 -2.62 12.52
CA ALA A 171 -6.44 -2.32 12.51
C ALA A 171 -5.67 -3.09 13.61
N ILE A 172 -6.23 -3.22 14.80
CA ILE A 172 -5.64 -4.01 15.90
C ILE A 172 -5.58 -5.50 15.54
N GLN A 173 -6.64 -6.06 14.94
CA GLN A 173 -6.63 -7.45 14.48
C GLN A 173 -5.56 -7.68 13.41
N TRP A 174 -5.42 -6.75 12.46
CA TRP A 174 -4.37 -6.82 11.45
C TRP A 174 -2.98 -6.80 12.08
N LEU A 175 -2.75 -5.91 13.05
CA LEU A 175 -1.46 -5.78 13.74
C LEU A 175 -1.09 -7.08 14.47
N ASN A 176 -2.03 -7.65 15.21
CA ASN A 176 -1.82 -8.92 15.91
C ASN A 176 -1.47 -10.04 14.93
N LYS A 177 -2.11 -10.05 13.77
CA LYS A 177 -1.84 -11.04 12.74
C LYS A 177 -0.47 -10.84 12.08
N CYS A 178 -0.07 -9.60 11.81
CA CYS A 178 1.29 -9.32 11.34
C CYS A 178 2.34 -9.83 12.34
N LYS A 179 2.14 -9.58 13.64
CA LYS A 179 3.04 -10.06 14.71
C LYS A 179 3.12 -11.59 14.78
N GLU A 180 1.99 -12.27 14.58
CA GLU A 180 1.94 -13.73 14.49
C GLU A 180 2.75 -14.24 13.29
N ILE A 181 2.55 -13.67 12.10
CA ILE A 181 3.26 -14.07 10.88
C ILE A 181 4.77 -13.84 11.03
N ILE A 182 5.19 -12.68 11.55
CA ILE A 182 6.61 -12.38 11.79
C ILE A 182 7.23 -13.43 12.70
N LYS A 183 6.54 -13.80 13.79
CA LYS A 183 7.01 -14.84 14.70
C LYS A 183 7.12 -16.21 14.02
N ILE A 184 6.18 -16.57 13.14
CA ILE A 184 6.24 -17.82 12.38
C ILE A 184 7.45 -17.82 11.44
N ILE A 185 7.67 -16.72 10.71
CA ILE A 185 8.84 -16.55 9.84
C ILE A 185 10.12 -16.73 10.66
N ASP A 186 10.26 -16.05 11.80
CA ASP A 186 11.42 -16.14 12.68
C ASP A 186 11.65 -17.54 13.29
N MET A 187 10.62 -18.39 13.32
CA MET A 187 10.74 -19.79 13.77
C MET A 187 11.11 -20.76 12.64
N ASN A 188 10.82 -20.39 11.39
CA ASN A 188 11.02 -21.22 10.21
C ASN A 188 12.37 -20.97 9.51
N ASP A 189 13.07 -19.88 9.87
CA ASP A 189 14.38 -19.45 9.33
C ASP A 189 15.45 -19.35 10.42
#